data_AF-A0A6N9H983-F1
#
_entry.id   AF-A0A6N9H983-F1
#
_cell.length_a   1.000
_cell.length_b   1.000
_cell.length_c   1.000
_cell.angle_alpha   90.00
_cell.angle_beta   90.00
_cell.angle_gamma   90.00
#
_symmetry.space_group_name_H-M   'P 1'
#
loop_
_entity.id
_entity.type
_entity.pdbx_description
1 polymer ?
#
loop_
_entity_poly.entity_id
_entity_poly.type
_entity_poly.pdbx_seq_one_letter_code
_entity_poly.pdbx_strand_id
1 'polypeptide(L)'
;MESSQQPTTQEPRSIVGTWGSDEKSHPYLTFSADGRVEGTDGCNGIFTSYEQTNDGAELEPYISTRRACVGIDPWLKDVTRVAMNGDELVAYSGSDRLGVLKREGDTPGPVHS
;
A
#
# COMPACT_ATOMS: atom_id res chain seq x y z
N MET A 1 37.47 -12.26 6.55
CA MET A 1 36.50 -12.64 5.51
C MET A 1 35.14 -12.25 6.05
N GLU A 2 34.54 -11.30 5.36
CA GLU A 2 33.29 -10.61 5.67
C GLU A 2 32.14 -11.61 5.77
N SER A 3 31.41 -11.60 6.87
CA SER A 3 30.07 -12.16 6.94
C SER A 3 29.29 -11.30 7.92
N SER A 4 28.91 -10.16 7.35
CA SER A 4 27.94 -9.20 7.83
C SER A 4 26.70 -9.94 8.30
N GLN A 5 26.65 -10.21 9.60
CA GLN A 5 25.40 -10.52 10.28
C GLN A 5 24.61 -9.21 10.27
N GLN A 6 23.85 -8.98 9.19
CA GLN A 6 22.85 -7.93 9.14
C GLN A 6 21.91 -8.17 10.33
N PRO A 7 21.61 -7.14 11.13
CA PRO A 7 20.83 -7.31 12.34
C PRO A 7 19.44 -7.84 11.95
N THR A 8 19.07 -9.00 12.49
CA THR A 8 17.69 -9.42 12.67
C THR A 8 17.05 -8.56 13.76
N THR A 9 17.02 -7.24 13.53
CA THR A 9 16.10 -6.35 14.20
C THR A 9 14.76 -6.66 13.56
N GLN A 10 13.82 -7.17 14.34
CA GLN A 10 12.41 -7.17 13.98
C GLN A 10 12.06 -5.72 13.60
N GLU A 11 12.07 -5.42 12.30
CA GLU A 11 11.86 -4.06 11.81
C GLU A 11 10.55 -3.55 12.39
N PRO A 12 10.49 -2.31 12.91
CA PRO A 12 9.24 -1.75 13.40
C PRO A 12 8.25 -1.84 12.25
N ARG A 13 7.25 -2.74 12.33
CA ARG A 13 6.41 -3.22 11.21
C ARG A 13 6.27 -2.16 10.11
N SER A 14 7.20 -2.20 9.15
CA SER A 14 7.35 -1.10 8.22
C SER A 14 6.17 -1.14 7.26
N ILE A 15 5.53 -0.01 7.03
CA ILE A 15 4.48 0.08 6.01
C ILE A 15 5.07 -0.14 4.60
N VAL A 16 6.37 0.06 4.47
CA VAL A 16 7.15 -0.22 3.26
C VAL A 16 6.84 -1.63 2.75
N GLY A 17 6.60 -1.73 1.45
CA GLY A 17 6.17 -2.94 0.77
C GLY A 17 4.90 -2.73 -0.05
N THR A 18 4.44 -3.81 -0.68
CA THR A 18 3.25 -3.81 -1.52
C THR A 18 2.05 -4.37 -0.76
N TRP A 19 0.91 -3.72 -0.94
CA TRP A 19 -0.34 -4.06 -0.30
C TRP A 19 -1.43 -4.08 -1.35
N GLY A 20 -2.14 -5.20 -1.47
CA GLY A 20 -3.10 -5.46 -2.53
C GLY A 20 -4.40 -6.01 -1.98
N SER A 21 -5.42 -6.05 -2.83
CA SER A 21 -6.65 -6.79 -2.54
C SER A 21 -7.02 -7.67 -3.73
N ASP A 22 -7.50 -8.87 -3.45
CA ASP A 22 -8.00 -9.84 -4.46
C ASP A 22 -9.36 -9.44 -5.06
N GLU A 23 -9.77 -8.19 -4.88
CA GLU A 23 -10.98 -7.64 -5.49
C GLU A 23 -10.86 -7.58 -7.03
N LYS A 24 -11.99 -7.47 -7.72
CA LYS A 24 -12.05 -7.50 -9.19
C LYS A 24 -11.13 -6.49 -9.88
N SER A 25 -10.88 -5.35 -9.25
CA SER A 25 -10.00 -4.29 -9.75
C SER A 25 -8.51 -4.52 -9.43
N HIS A 26 -8.18 -5.53 -8.62
CA HIS A 26 -6.85 -5.76 -8.04
C HIS A 26 -6.17 -4.45 -7.57
N PRO A 27 -6.84 -3.67 -6.71
CA PRO A 27 -6.29 -2.41 -6.23
C PRO A 27 -5.04 -2.70 -5.40
N TYR A 28 -3.98 -1.92 -5.60
CA TYR A 28 -2.76 -2.05 -4.81
C TYR A 28 -2.09 -0.70 -4.54
N LEU A 29 -1.33 -0.66 -3.45
CA LEU A 29 -0.44 0.43 -3.05
C LEU A 29 0.92 -0.15 -2.65
N THR A 30 1.99 0.44 -3.17
CA THR A 30 3.37 0.15 -2.82
C THR A 30 3.95 1.36 -2.12
N PHE A 31 4.39 1.15 -0.88
CA PHE A 31 5.06 2.15 -0.06
C PHE A 31 6.56 1.93 -0.17
N SER A 32 7.28 2.99 -0.55
CA SER A 32 8.73 2.99 -0.69
C SER A 32 9.38 3.67 0.51
N ALA A 33 10.57 3.21 0.90
CA ALA A 33 11.31 3.75 2.05
C ALA A 33 11.75 5.23 1.89
N ASP A 34 11.62 5.78 0.68
CA ASP A 34 11.84 7.19 0.35
C ASP A 34 10.63 8.09 0.64
N GLY A 35 9.52 7.54 1.17
CA GLY A 35 8.30 8.29 1.47
C GLY A 35 7.34 8.41 0.28
N ARG A 36 7.52 7.60 -0.77
CA ARG A 36 6.63 7.59 -1.93
C ARG A 36 5.62 6.44 -1.87
N VAL A 37 4.43 6.70 -2.41
CA VAL A 37 3.39 5.71 -2.67
C VAL A 37 3.12 5.64 -4.16
N GLU A 38 3.12 4.42 -4.69
CA GLU A 38 2.71 4.13 -6.07
C GLU A 38 1.63 3.06 -6.06
N GLY A 39 0.68 3.10 -6.98
CA GLY A 39 -0.41 2.12 -6.97
C GLY A 39 -1.42 2.28 -8.08
N THR A 40 -2.52 1.55 -7.95
CA THR A 40 -3.67 1.64 -8.84
C THR A 40 -4.94 1.30 -8.08
N ASP A 41 -6.03 1.99 -8.41
CA ASP A 41 -7.39 1.61 -8.01
C ASP A 41 -8.00 0.52 -8.93
N GLY A 42 -7.20 0.04 -9.90
CA GLY A 42 -7.58 -0.90 -10.97
C GLY A 42 -7.94 -0.24 -12.29
N CYS A 43 -8.01 1.08 -12.33
CA CYS A 43 -8.39 1.88 -13.51
C CYS A 43 -7.44 3.06 -13.74
N ASN A 44 -7.04 3.70 -12.64
CA ASN A 44 -6.24 4.90 -12.59
C ASN A 44 -5.01 4.66 -11.71
N GLY A 45 -3.86 5.11 -12.20
CA GLY A 45 -2.64 5.12 -11.42
C GLY A 45 -2.74 6.09 -10.25
N ILE A 46 -2.09 5.71 -9.15
CA ILE A 46 -1.94 6.49 -7.93
C ILE A 46 -0.45 6.74 -7.76
N PHE A 47 -0.08 8.01 -7.63
CA PHE A 47 1.28 8.43 -7.34
C PHE A 47 1.19 9.58 -6.35
N THR A 48 1.65 9.33 -5.13
CA THR A 48 1.68 10.34 -4.07
C THR A 48 2.88 10.14 -3.16
N SER A 49 3.04 11.00 -2.17
CA SER A 49 3.93 10.81 -1.04
C SER A 49 3.14 10.46 0.21
N TYR A 50 3.81 9.90 1.21
CA TYR A 50 3.22 9.63 2.51
C TYR A 50 4.14 10.04 3.64
N GLU A 51 3.53 10.37 4.76
CA GLU A 51 4.21 10.52 6.04
C GLU A 51 3.90 9.30 6.92
N GLN A 52 4.95 8.64 7.41
CA GLN A 52 4.79 7.49 8.29
C GLN A 52 4.34 7.96 9.69
N THR A 53 3.30 7.31 10.22
CA THR A 53 2.79 7.55 11.57
C THR A 53 3.02 6.32 12.45
N ASN A 54 2.74 6.43 13.75
CA ASN A 54 2.88 5.30 14.69
C ASN A 54 1.95 4.12 14.34
N ASP A 55 0.81 4.41 13.71
CA ASP A 55 -0.26 3.44 13.45
C ASP A 55 -0.39 3.08 11.96
N GLY A 56 0.44 3.65 11.07
CA GLY A 56 0.29 3.48 9.63
C GLY A 56 1.00 4.57 8.82
N ALA A 57 0.24 5.25 7.95
CA ALA A 57 0.71 6.38 7.16
C ALA A 57 -0.41 7.33 6.78
N GLU A 58 -0.08 8.61 6.63
CA GLU A 58 -0.94 9.61 6.02
C GLU A 58 -0.47 9.89 4.60
N LEU A 59 -1.38 9.86 3.64
CA LEU A 59 -1.07 10.11 2.24
C LEU A 59 -1.29 11.59 1.95
N GLU A 60 -0.31 12.19 1.28
CA GLU A 60 -0.44 13.58 0.81
C GLU A 60 -1.56 13.66 -0.24
N PRO A 61 -2.31 14.77 -0.30
CA PRO A 61 -3.35 14.96 -1.30
C PRO A 61 -2.82 14.77 -2.71
N TYR A 62 -3.44 13.88 -3.48
CA TYR A 62 -3.04 13.59 -4.85
C TYR A 62 -4.22 13.68 -5.80
N ILE A 63 -3.90 13.93 -7.07
CA ILE A 63 -4.89 13.95 -8.13
C ILE A 63 -4.70 12.69 -8.96
N SER A 64 -5.69 11.80 -8.91
CA SER A 64 -5.79 10.71 -9.87
C SER A 64 -6.57 11.16 -11.11
N THR A 65 -6.26 10.55 -12.25
CA THR A 65 -7.00 10.82 -13.49
C THR A 65 -8.40 10.24 -13.35
N ARG A 66 -9.47 11.00 -13.65
CA ARG A 66 -10.83 10.46 -13.65
C ARG A 66 -11.13 9.77 -14.98
N ARG A 67 -10.71 8.52 -15.15
CA ARG A 67 -11.20 7.69 -16.27
C ARG A 67 -12.56 7.09 -15.93
N ALA A 68 -13.36 6.83 -16.96
CA ALA A 68 -14.62 6.11 -16.80
C ALA A 68 -14.32 4.63 -16.52
N CYS A 69 -14.31 4.27 -15.24
CA CYS A 69 -14.07 2.90 -14.79
C CYS A 69 -15.39 2.13 -14.81
N VAL A 70 -15.64 1.41 -15.90
CA VAL A 70 -16.90 0.66 -16.06
C VAL A 70 -16.84 -0.63 -15.25
N GLY A 71 -17.73 -0.75 -14.26
CA GLY A 71 -17.93 -1.99 -13.51
C GLY A 71 -16.94 -2.27 -12.39
N ILE A 72 -16.25 -1.23 -11.90
CA ILE A 72 -15.42 -1.24 -10.68
C ILE A 72 -15.65 0.05 -9.88
N ASP A 73 -15.46 -0.02 -8.57
CA ASP A 73 -15.48 1.13 -7.68
C ASP A 73 -14.04 1.54 -7.34
N PRO A 74 -13.54 2.67 -7.86
CA PRO A 74 -12.17 3.12 -7.62
C PRO A 74 -12.00 3.80 -6.25
N TRP A 75 -12.36 3.11 -5.16
CA TRP A 75 -12.37 3.66 -3.80
C TRP A 75 -10.99 4.14 -3.33
N LEU A 76 -9.91 3.55 -3.86
CA LEU A 76 -8.54 3.91 -3.49
C LEU A 76 -8.23 5.39 -3.77
N LYS A 77 -8.87 6.02 -4.77
CA LYS A 77 -8.64 7.42 -5.17
C LYS A 77 -8.95 8.45 -4.08
N ASP A 78 -9.78 8.08 -3.11
CA ASP A 78 -10.23 8.97 -2.02
C ASP A 78 -9.47 8.71 -0.72
N VAL A 79 -8.49 7.79 -0.72
CA VAL A 79 -7.69 7.47 0.47
C VAL A 79 -6.80 8.64 0.84
N THR A 80 -6.91 9.05 2.10
CA THR A 80 -6.05 10.06 2.72
C THR A 80 -5.19 9.48 3.83
N ARG A 81 -5.57 8.33 4.38
CA ARG A 81 -4.86 7.69 5.49
C ARG A 81 -4.98 6.19 5.42
N VAL A 82 -3.93 5.49 5.83
CA VAL A 82 -3.93 4.03 6.01
C VAL A 82 -3.47 3.67 7.42
N ALA A 83 -4.10 2.68 8.02
CA ALA A 83 -3.73 2.14 9.34
C ALA A 83 -3.26 0.70 9.19
N MET A 84 -2.13 0.36 9.79
CA MET A 84 -1.61 -1.00 9.83
C MET A 84 -2.27 -1.79 10.96
N ASN A 85 -2.85 -2.93 10.60
CA ASN A 85 -3.36 -3.95 11.50
C ASN A 85 -2.69 -5.29 11.18
N GLY A 86 -1.43 -5.45 11.62
CA GLY A 86 -0.64 -6.63 11.30
C GLY A 86 -0.28 -6.68 9.81
N ASP A 87 -0.82 -7.67 9.10
CA ASP A 87 -0.66 -7.86 7.65
C ASP A 87 -1.82 -7.27 6.83
N GLU A 88 -2.61 -6.40 7.44
CA GLU A 88 -3.68 -5.66 6.78
C GLU A 88 -3.45 -4.15 6.88
N LEU A 89 -3.63 -3.43 5.78
CA LEU A 89 -3.76 -1.98 5.72
C LEU A 89 -5.23 -1.61 5.58
N VAL A 90 -5.77 -0.96 6.60
CA VAL A 90 -7.12 -0.39 6.56
C VAL A 90 -7.04 1.01 5.99
N ALA A 91 -7.71 1.26 4.87
CA ALA A 91 -7.69 2.53 4.17
C ALA A 91 -8.89 3.41 4.56
N TYR A 92 -8.63 4.71 4.73
CA TYR A 92 -9.59 5.69 5.20
C TYR A 92 -9.61 6.95 4.32
N SER A 93 -10.80 7.53 4.20
CA SER A 93 -11.01 8.90 3.71
C SER A 93 -11.58 9.72 4.86
N GLY A 94 -10.75 10.54 5.51
CA GLY A 94 -11.11 11.19 6.77
C GLY A 94 -11.50 10.15 7.84
N SER A 95 -12.76 10.17 8.29
CA SER A 95 -13.31 9.20 9.25
C SER A 95 -13.88 7.93 8.62
N ASP A 96 -14.13 7.93 7.31
CA ASP A 96 -14.79 6.83 6.62
C ASP A 96 -13.79 5.74 6.26
N ARG A 97 -14.11 4.49 6.63
CA ARG A 97 -13.34 3.31 6.21
C ARG A 97 -13.75 2.93 4.79
N LEU A 98 -12.79 2.98 3.87
CA LEU A 98 -13.00 2.65 2.46
C LEU A 98 -12.83 1.16 2.18
N GLY A 99 -11.73 0.58 2.66
CA GLY A 99 -11.36 -0.79 2.32
C GLY A 99 -10.18 -1.32 3.12
N VAL A 100 -9.75 -2.53 2.79
CA VAL A 100 -8.56 -3.17 3.37
C VAL A 100 -7.71 -3.72 2.24
N LEU A 101 -6.41 -3.47 2.32
CA LEU A 101 -5.39 -4.11 1.51
C LEU A 101 -4.65 -5.10 2.40
N LYS A 102 -4.34 -6.29 1.90
CA LYS A 102 -3.47 -7.24 2.58
C LYS A 102 -2.04 -7.01 2.14
N ARG A 103 -1.09 -7.30 3.02
CA ARG A 103 0.31 -7.34 2.63
C ARG A 103 0.43 -8.39 1.54
N GLU A 104 0.81 -7.97 0.35
CA GLU A 104 1.31 -8.90 -0.65
C GLU A 104 2.59 -9.43 -0.03
N GLY A 105 2.53 -10.64 0.51
CA GLY A 105 3.69 -11.26 1.13
C GLY A 105 4.84 -11.15 0.14
N ASP A 106 6.06 -10.98 0.67
CA ASP A 106 7.28 -11.35 -0.04
C ASP A 106 7.15 -12.86 -0.34
N THR A 107 6.33 -13.19 -1.32
CA THR A 107 6.33 -14.49 -1.94
C THR A 107 7.53 -14.35 -2.83
N PRO A 108 8.69 -14.95 -2.49
CA PRO A 108 9.69 -15.15 -3.52
C PRO A 108 8.93 -15.82 -4.65
N GLY A 109 8.79 -15.11 -5.78
CA GLY A 109 8.21 -15.68 -6.99
C GLY A 109 8.83 -17.05 -7.19
N PRO A 110 8.07 -18.04 -7.71
CA PRO A 110 8.40 -19.45 -7.62
C PRO A 110 9.90 -19.65 -7.84
N VAL A 111 10.60 -20.08 -6.79
CA VAL A 111 12.01 -20.48 -6.89
C VAL A 111 12.04 -21.64 -7.87
N HIS A 112 12.24 -21.32 -9.15
CA HIS A 112 12.51 -22.30 -10.18
C HIS A 112 13.82 -22.99 -9.76
N SER A 113 13.67 -24.22 -9.28
CA SER A 113 14.75 -25.14 -8.93
C SER A 113 15.45 -25.66 -10.19
#